data_AF-A0A644YHX4-F1
#
_entry.id   AF-A0A644YHX4-F1
#
_cell.length_a   1.000
_cell.length_b   1.000
_cell.length_c   1.000
_cell.angle_alpha   90.00
_cell.angle_beta   90.00
_cell.angle_gamma   90.00
#
_symmetry.space_group_name_H-M   'P 1'
#
loop_
_entity.id
_entity.type
_entity.pdbx_description
1 polymer ?
#
loop_
_entity_poly.entity_id
_entity_poly.type
_entity_poly.pdbx_seq_one_letter_code
_entity_poly.pdbx_strand_id
1 'polypeptide(L)'
;MEWSSADDIWLRRVAIDHQLGFKEKTDTALLEEIIKNNLNQKEFFINKAIGWCLRDFSKTNPDWVRAFLSVHKNDLSNLSIREGSKYV
;
A
#
# COMPACT_ATOMS: atom_id res chain seq x y z
N MET A 1 3.34 12.83 -5.84
CA MET A 1 4.66 12.25 -5.52
C MET A 1 5.30 12.83 -4.27
N GLU A 2 5.40 14.16 -4.13
CA GLU A 2 6.09 14.82 -2.99
C GLU A 2 5.67 14.30 -1.61
N TRP A 3 4.37 14.09 -1.38
CA TRP A 3 3.88 13.66 -0.06
C TRP A 3 4.26 12.23 0.29
N SER A 4 4.40 11.34 -0.70
CA SER A 4 4.79 9.94 -0.47
C SER A 4 6.24 9.76 -0.02
N SER A 5 7.06 10.82 -0.14
CA SER A 5 8.47 10.84 0.27
C SER A 5 8.78 11.90 1.35
N ALA A 6 7.78 12.70 1.75
CA ALA A 6 7.94 13.79 2.72
C ALA A 6 8.47 13.29 4.08
N ASP A 7 9.23 14.10 4.82
CA ASP A 7 9.76 13.67 6.13
C ASP A 7 8.66 13.39 7.17
N ASP A 8 7.49 14.01 7.01
CA ASP A 8 6.32 13.79 7.84
C ASP A 8 5.61 12.47 7.47
N ILE A 9 5.60 11.54 8.43
CA ILE A 9 4.92 10.24 8.30
C ILE A 9 3.41 10.38 8.04
N TRP A 10 2.79 11.47 8.46
CA TRP A 10 1.36 11.68 8.26
C TRP A 10 1.05 12.10 6.83
N LEU A 11 1.91 12.88 6.19
CA LEU A 11 1.80 13.20 4.76
C LEU A 11 1.98 11.94 3.90
N ARG A 12 2.96 11.10 4.25
CA ARG A 12 3.17 9.80 3.59
C ARG A 12 1.94 8.89 3.76
N ARG A 13 1.39 8.84 4.98
CA ARG A 13 0.18 8.06 5.26
C ARG A 13 -1.01 8.53 4.42
N VAL A 14 -1.24 9.83 4.34
CA VAL A 14 -2.30 10.40 3.49
C VAL A 14 -2.07 10.01 2.04
N ALA A 15 -0.83 10.08 1.54
CA ALA A 15 -0.51 9.64 0.19
C ALA A 15 -0.84 8.15 -0.04
N ILE A 16 -0.58 7.26 0.93
CA ILE A 16 -0.90 5.83 0.81
C ILE A 16 -2.42 5.58 0.81
N ASP A 17 -3.14 6.24 1.71
CA ASP A 17 -4.57 5.98 1.95
C ASP A 17 -5.50 6.78 1.01
N HIS A 18 -4.99 7.71 0.18
CA HIS A 18 -5.85 8.65 -0.57
C HIS A 18 -6.81 8.01 -1.59
N GLN A 19 -6.51 6.78 -2.07
CA GLN A 19 -7.36 6.05 -3.02
C GLN A 19 -8.27 5.02 -2.35
N LEU A 20 -8.36 4.98 -1.01
CA LEU A 20 -9.25 4.07 -0.31
C LEU A 20 -10.70 4.21 -0.82
N GLY A 21 -11.34 3.09 -1.13
CA GLY A 21 -12.70 3.06 -1.64
C GLY A 21 -12.89 3.49 -3.09
N PHE A 22 -11.82 3.80 -3.84
CA PHE A 22 -11.93 4.18 -5.26
C PHE A 22 -12.33 3.01 -6.17
N LYS A 23 -12.12 1.76 -5.72
CA LYS A 23 -12.50 0.52 -6.41
C LYS A 23 -11.95 0.51 -7.85
N GLU A 24 -12.81 0.41 -8.86
CA GLU A 24 -12.42 0.32 -10.27
C GLU A 24 -11.73 1.60 -10.77
N LYS A 25 -11.84 2.71 -10.02
CA LYS A 25 -11.18 3.99 -10.31
C LYS A 25 -9.81 4.13 -9.65
N THR A 26 -9.33 3.12 -8.91
CA THR A 26 -7.98 3.15 -8.34
C THR A 26 -6.95 3.16 -9.47
N ASP A 27 -6.11 4.18 -9.48
CA ASP A 27 -4.92 4.25 -10.31
C ASP A 27 -3.85 3.35 -9.68
N THR A 28 -3.69 2.16 -10.25
CA THR A 28 -2.77 1.14 -9.76
C THR A 28 -1.31 1.51 -9.97
N ALA A 29 -0.99 2.24 -11.04
CA ALA A 29 0.37 2.69 -11.30
C ALA A 29 0.80 3.71 -10.24
N LEU A 30 -0.07 4.67 -9.93
CA LEU A 30 0.18 5.65 -8.87
C LEU A 30 0.23 4.99 -7.49
N LEU A 31 -0.68 4.06 -7.19
CA LEU A 31 -0.69 3.33 -5.92
C LEU A 31 0.62 2.55 -5.70
N GLU A 32 1.07 1.83 -6.74
CA GLU A 32 2.33 1.09 -6.72
C GLU A 32 3.53 2.02 -6.47
N GLU A 33 3.59 3.15 -7.16
CA GLU A 33 4.67 4.13 -7.00
C GLU A 33 4.73 4.70 -5.57
N ILE A 34 3.56 5.05 -5.01
CA ILE A 34 3.45 5.56 -3.64
C ILE A 34 3.91 4.51 -2.61
N ILE A 35 3.50 3.26 -2.78
CA ILE A 35 3.92 2.18 -1.86
C ILE A 35 5.43 1.91 -2.02
N LYS A 36 5.97 1.92 -3.25
CA LYS A 36 7.41 1.75 -3.52
C LYS A 36 8.27 2.76 -2.77
N ASN A 37 7.83 4.02 -2.69
CA ASN A 37 8.52 5.06 -1.91
C ASN A 37 8.52 4.79 -0.40
N ASN A 38 7.68 3.88 0.07
CA ASN A 38 7.47 3.53 1.47
C ASN A 38 7.81 2.05 1.77
N LEU A 39 8.53 1.38 0.87
CA LEU A 39 9.09 0.06 1.12
C LEU A 39 10.27 0.14 2.10
N ASN A 40 10.59 -0.99 2.74
CA ASN A 40 11.67 -1.11 3.72
C ASN A 40 11.56 -0.15 4.93
N GLN A 41 10.35 0.36 5.20
CA GLN A 41 10.07 1.26 6.32
C GLN A 41 9.83 0.48 7.62
N LYS A 42 10.28 1.05 8.75
CA LYS A 42 10.02 0.52 10.10
C LYS A 42 8.85 1.20 10.80
N GLU A 43 8.37 2.32 10.27
CA GLU A 43 7.29 3.09 10.88
C GLU A 43 5.98 2.30 10.86
N PHE A 44 5.38 2.11 12.04
CA PHE A 44 4.19 1.29 12.22
C PHE A 44 3.00 1.85 11.43
N PHE A 45 2.78 3.16 11.50
CA PHE A 45 1.61 3.78 10.86
C PHE A 45 1.69 3.71 9.33
N ILE A 46 2.88 3.80 8.75
CA ILE A 46 3.11 3.62 7.31
C ILE A 46 2.82 2.19 6.89
N ASN A 47 3.43 1.22 7.58
CA ASN A 47 3.23 -0.20 7.30
C ASN A 47 1.77 -0.63 7.43
N LYS A 48 1.05 -0.07 8.41
CA LYS A 48 -0.38 -0.31 8.60
C LYS A 48 -1.22 0.29 7.47
N ALA A 49 -0.88 1.48 6.99
CA ALA A 49 -1.56 2.12 5.85
C ALA A 49 -1.36 1.31 4.56
N ILE A 50 -0.14 0.86 4.27
CA ILE A 50 0.15 -0.02 3.11
C ILE A 50 -0.72 -1.27 3.18
N GLY A 51 -0.73 -1.96 4.32
CA GLY A 51 -1.56 -3.14 4.51
C GLY A 51 -3.05 -2.87 4.32
N TRP A 52 -3.54 -1.70 4.77
CA TRP A 52 -4.94 -1.34 4.65
C TRP A 52 -5.36 -0.99 3.22
N CYS A 53 -4.57 -0.19 2.50
CA CYS A 53 -4.87 0.15 1.10
C CYS A 53 -4.87 -1.10 0.20
N LEU A 54 -3.90 -2.02 0.37
CA LEU A 54 -3.86 -3.28 -0.37
C LEU A 54 -5.05 -4.18 -0.01
N ARG A 55 -5.42 -4.24 1.27
CA ARG A 55 -6.59 -5.02 1.72
C ARG A 55 -7.90 -4.46 1.19
N ASP A 56 -8.01 -3.15 1.07
CA ASP A 56 -9.20 -2.53 0.51
C ASP A 56 -9.30 -2.81 -0.98
N PHE A 57 -8.21 -2.58 -1.71
CA PHE A 57 -8.17 -2.77 -3.15
C PHE A 57 -8.28 -4.25 -3.57
N SER A 58 -7.85 -5.20 -2.75
CA SER A 58 -7.99 -6.63 -3.05
C SER A 58 -9.45 -7.10 -3.17
N LYS A 59 -10.41 -6.35 -2.62
CA LYS A 59 -11.84 -6.61 -2.81
C LYS A 59 -12.32 -6.29 -4.23
N THR A 60 -11.58 -5.45 -4.96
CA THR A 60 -11.87 -5.07 -6.34
C THR A 60 -10.95 -5.79 -7.32
N ASN A 61 -9.65 -5.80 -7.08
CA ASN A 61 -8.67 -6.45 -7.95
C ASN A 61 -7.71 -7.36 -7.14
N PRO A 62 -8.16 -8.57 -6.76
CA PRO A 62 -7.37 -9.48 -5.94
C PRO A 62 -6.08 -9.96 -6.64
N ASP A 63 -6.12 -10.17 -7.95
CA ASP A 63 -4.97 -10.66 -8.71
C ASP A 63 -3.84 -9.64 -8.77
N TRP A 64 -4.17 -8.35 -8.94
CA TRP A 64 -3.19 -7.29 -8.86
C TRP A 64 -2.53 -7.24 -7.48
N VAL A 65 -3.31 -7.36 -6.40
CA VAL A 65 -2.76 -7.36 -5.03
C VAL A 65 -1.87 -8.59 -4.79
N ARG A 66 -2.25 -9.79 -5.26
CA ARG A 66 -1.39 -10.98 -5.17
C ARG A 66 -0.06 -10.78 -5.88
N ALA A 67 -0.10 -10.26 -7.11
CA ALA A 67 1.10 -9.98 -7.89
C ALA A 67 2.00 -8.97 -7.17
N PHE A 68 1.43 -7.85 -6.70
CA PHE A 68 2.17 -6.83 -5.96
C PHE A 68 2.85 -7.41 -4.70
N LEU A 69 2.08 -8.14 -3.87
CA LEU A 69 2.60 -8.77 -2.65
C LEU A 69 3.70 -9.80 -2.95
N SER A 70 3.57 -10.58 -4.03
CA SER A 70 4.58 -11.55 -4.43
C SER A 70 5.87 -10.87 -4.89
N VAL A 71 5.78 -9.81 -5.68
CA VAL A 71 6.93 -9.07 -6.21
C VAL A 71 7.69 -8.36 -5.09
N HIS A 72 6.98 -7.74 -4.14
CA HIS A 72 7.57 -6.92 -3.08
C HIS A 72 7.64 -7.62 -1.71
N LYS A 73 7.50 -8.95 -1.68
CA LYS A 73 7.43 -9.73 -0.43
C LYS A 73 8.58 -9.47 0.54
N ASN A 74 9.79 -9.28 0.02
CA ASN A 74 10.99 -9.09 0.84
C ASN A 74 11.15 -7.65 1.36
N ASP A 75 10.48 -6.69 0.72
CA ASP A 75 10.59 -5.25 1.04
C ASP A 75 9.43 -4.76 1.91
N LEU A 76 8.35 -5.52 1.99
CA LEU A 76 7.17 -5.23 2.80
C LEU A 76 7.35 -5.76 4.23
N SER A 77 6.80 -5.03 5.20
CA SER A 77 6.71 -5.56 6.55
C SER A 77 5.76 -6.76 6.63
N ASN A 78 6.03 -7.69 7.56
CA ASN A 78 5.11 -8.80 7.86
C ASN A 78 3.69 -8.32 8.20
N LEU A 79 3.56 -7.13 8.79
CA LEU A 79 2.27 -6.51 9.08
C LEU A 79 1.53 -6.14 7.79
N SER A 80 2.20 -5.45 6.86
CA SER A 80 1.63 -5.05 5.58
C SER A 80 1.18 -6.25 4.76
N ILE A 81 2.00 -7.30 4.71
CA ILE A 81 1.67 -8.56 4.02
C ILE A 81 0.42 -9.19 4.64
N ARG A 82 0.43 -9.41 5.97
CA ARG A 82 -0.68 -10.07 6.68
C ARG A 82 -2.01 -9.31 6.52
N GLU A 83 -1.98 -7.99 6.56
CA GLU A 83 -3.18 -7.17 6.38
C GLU A 83 -3.64 -7.20 4.92
N GLY A 84 -2.74 -6.93 3.98
CA GLY A 84 -3.03 -6.86 2.55
C GLY A 84 -3.52 -8.18 1.96
N SER A 85 -3.00 -9.31 2.48
CA SER A 85 -3.33 -10.64 2.01
C SER A 85 -4.63 -11.22 2.60
N LYS A 86 -5.41 -10.46 3.37
CA LYS A 86 -6.56 -11.02 4.09
C LYS A 86 -7.60 -11.71 3.19
N TYR A 87 -7.76 -11.23 1.96
CA TYR A 87 -8.76 -11.73 1.01
C TYR A 87 -8.14 -12.44 -0.20
N VAL A 88 -6.82 -12.66 -0.20
CA VAL A 88 -6.09 -13.16 -1.38
C VAL A 88 -5.13 -14.28 -1.09
#